data_AF-A0A1G9FS23-F1
#
_entry.id   AF-A0A1G9FS23-F1
#
_cell.length_a   1.000
_cell.length_b   1.000
_cell.length_c   1.000
_cell.angle_alpha   90.00
_cell.angle_beta   90.00
_cell.angle_gamma   90.00
#
_symmetry.space_group_name_H-M   'P 1'
#
loop_
_entity.id
_entity.type
_entity.pdbx_description
1 polymer ?
#
loop_
_entity_poly.entity_id
_entity_poly.type
_entity_poly.pdbx_seq_one_letter_code
_entity_poly.pdbx_strand_id
1 'polypeptide(L)'
;MIKVLLSTLITFCALTVFGQNPAAIQHEKMKGLQIFAGKWKGEGWMILQDGKKHFFDQTELVTPKFDGGVLMIEGNGNDKESKKPIHDALAYLTYDVFKKQYRFTAMTGMGYITDTTPEVKDNGGYTWSMDNPKFMVKYTLAIDNGDWYEIGEISTDKGATWIKNFEMRLKKI
;
A
#
# COMPACT_ATOMS: atom_id res chain seq x y z
N MET A 1 -40.60 61.24 25.01
CA MET A 1 -40.71 60.45 23.77
C MET A 1 -39.43 60.63 22.96
N ILE A 2 -38.47 59.69 23.06
CA ILE A 2 -37.35 59.58 22.11
C ILE A 2 -37.24 58.09 21.80
N LYS A 3 -37.61 57.71 20.57
CA LYS A 3 -37.45 56.35 20.03
C LYS A 3 -35.98 56.21 19.62
N VAL A 4 -35.21 55.41 20.33
CA VAL A 4 -33.87 54.99 19.88
C VAL A 4 -34.06 53.73 19.04
N LEU A 5 -33.83 53.86 17.74
CA LEU A 5 -33.83 52.75 16.79
C LEU A 5 -32.67 51.80 17.14
N LEU A 6 -33.02 50.54 17.42
CA LEU A 6 -32.07 49.44 17.52
C LEU A 6 -31.82 48.90 16.11
N SER A 7 -30.70 49.30 15.50
CA SER A 7 -30.23 48.71 14.25
C SER A 7 -29.42 47.46 14.55
N THR A 8 -30.06 46.30 14.47
CA THR A 8 -29.39 45.00 14.56
C THR A 8 -28.65 44.73 13.26
N LEU A 9 -27.33 44.89 13.27
CA LEU A 9 -26.45 44.54 12.15
C LEU A 9 -26.32 43.01 12.11
N ILE A 10 -27.06 42.35 11.22
CA ILE A 10 -26.90 40.91 10.95
C ILE A 10 -25.66 40.77 10.05
N THR A 11 -24.51 40.47 10.64
CA THR A 11 -23.31 40.08 9.91
C THR A 11 -23.51 38.68 9.34
N PHE A 12 -23.84 38.60 8.05
CA PHE A 12 -23.87 37.34 7.30
C PHE A 12 -22.42 36.88 7.11
N CYS A 13 -21.93 36.06 8.03
CA CYS A 13 -20.62 35.43 7.91
C CYS A 13 -20.75 34.34 6.83
N ALA A 14 -20.44 34.70 5.59
CA ALA A 14 -20.29 33.73 4.51
C ALA A 14 -19.06 32.87 4.84
N LEU A 15 -19.27 31.76 5.55
CA LEU A 15 -18.30 30.68 5.63
C LEU A 15 -18.19 30.11 4.21
N THR A 16 -17.27 30.64 3.41
CA THR A 16 -16.73 29.90 2.28
C THR A 16 -16.01 28.70 2.89
N VAL A 17 -16.72 27.60 3.03
CA VAL A 17 -16.10 26.28 3.18
C VAL A 17 -15.39 26.05 1.86
N PHE A 18 -14.16 26.53 1.74
CA PHE A 18 -13.23 26.01 0.76
C PHE A 18 -13.04 24.55 1.12
N GLY A 19 -13.87 23.68 0.51
CA GLY A 19 -13.66 22.24 0.60
C GLY A 19 -12.20 21.99 0.22
N GLN A 20 -11.44 21.38 1.13
CA GLN A 20 -10.04 21.05 0.88
C GLN A 20 -9.94 20.35 -0.48
N ASN A 21 -9.04 20.84 -1.35
CA ASN A 21 -8.80 20.26 -2.66
C ASN A 21 -8.52 18.75 -2.50
N PRO A 22 -9.34 17.85 -3.06
CA PRO A 22 -9.16 16.41 -2.88
C PRO A 22 -7.76 15.93 -3.28
N ALA A 23 -7.17 16.49 -4.34
CA ALA A 23 -5.82 16.14 -4.75
C ALA A 23 -4.79 16.50 -3.67
N ALA A 24 -4.94 17.66 -3.00
CA ALA A 24 -4.03 18.07 -1.94
C ALA A 24 -4.12 17.15 -0.70
N ILE A 25 -5.32 16.70 -0.33
CA ILE A 25 -5.50 15.71 0.74
C ILE A 25 -4.85 14.38 0.37
N GLN A 26 -5.09 13.91 -0.87
CA GLN A 26 -4.49 12.66 -1.36
C GLN A 26 -2.97 12.74 -1.33
N HIS A 27 -2.39 13.82 -1.84
CA HIS A 27 -0.94 14.04 -1.83
C HIS A 27 -0.36 14.08 -0.42
N GLU A 28 -1.04 14.74 0.52
CA GLU A 28 -0.60 14.79 1.92
C GLU A 28 -0.53 13.38 2.53
N LYS A 29 -1.58 12.57 2.34
CA LYS A 29 -1.65 11.19 2.84
C LYS A 29 -0.63 10.27 2.16
N MET A 30 -0.38 10.47 0.87
CA MET A 30 0.54 9.65 0.09
C MET A 30 2.01 10.06 0.24
N LYS A 31 2.31 11.18 0.90
CA LYS A 31 3.67 11.74 0.99
C LYS A 31 4.67 10.77 1.64
N GLY A 32 4.30 10.14 2.75
CA GLY A 32 5.18 9.20 3.47
C GLY A 32 5.50 7.94 2.67
N LEU A 33 4.54 7.49 1.85
CA LEU A 33 4.69 6.29 1.01
C LEU A 33 5.64 6.50 -0.17
N GLN A 34 5.94 7.75 -0.54
CA GLN A 34 6.87 8.05 -1.64
C GLN A 34 8.30 7.55 -1.38
N ILE A 35 8.64 7.17 -0.14
CA ILE A 35 9.95 6.58 0.18
C ILE A 35 10.23 5.31 -0.64
N PHE A 36 9.18 4.59 -1.05
CA PHE A 36 9.28 3.41 -1.91
C PHE A 36 9.52 3.73 -3.39
N ALA A 37 9.33 4.99 -3.83
CA ALA A 37 9.49 5.34 -5.24
C ALA A 37 10.91 5.04 -5.76
N GLY A 38 11.00 4.41 -6.93
CA GLY A 38 12.26 4.03 -7.57
C GLY A 38 12.33 2.55 -7.94
N LYS A 39 13.54 2.10 -8.27
CA LYS A 39 13.83 0.71 -8.62
C LYS A 39 14.47 0.01 -7.45
N TRP A 40 14.07 -1.24 -7.23
CA TRP A 40 14.58 -2.09 -6.17
C TRP A 40 14.96 -3.44 -6.73
N LYS A 41 15.99 -4.03 -6.15
CA LYS A 41 16.44 -5.38 -6.47
C LYS A 41 16.98 -6.07 -5.23
N GLY A 42 16.67 -7.35 -5.11
CA GLY A 42 17.22 -8.16 -4.04
C GLY A 42 16.71 -9.59 -4.14
N GLU A 43 16.58 -10.20 -2.98
CA GLU A 43 16.31 -11.63 -2.88
C GLU A 43 15.29 -11.88 -1.78
N GLY A 44 14.65 -13.04 -1.87
CA GLY A 44 13.71 -13.49 -0.87
C GLY A 44 13.55 -15.00 -0.86
N TRP A 45 12.65 -15.44 -0.01
CA TRP A 45 12.22 -16.81 0.05
C TRP A 45 10.73 -16.90 0.34
N MET A 46 10.10 -17.98 -0.12
CA MET A 46 8.72 -18.31 0.20
C MET A 46 8.51 -19.81 0.35
N ILE A 47 7.48 -20.20 1.10
CA ILE A 47 7.03 -21.59 1.16
C ILE A 47 5.92 -21.79 0.13
N LEU A 48 6.14 -22.69 -0.83
CA LEU A 48 5.15 -23.06 -1.85
C LEU A 48 4.26 -24.22 -1.39
N GLN A 49 3.34 -24.64 -2.26
CA GLN A 49 2.39 -25.74 -2.00
C GLN A 49 3.08 -27.08 -1.71
N ASP A 50 4.32 -27.27 -2.13
CA ASP A 50 5.12 -28.46 -1.83
C ASP A 50 5.67 -28.47 -0.38
N GLY A 51 5.42 -27.41 0.38
CA GLY A 51 5.90 -27.25 1.76
C GLY A 51 7.38 -26.94 1.89
N LYS A 52 8.09 -26.73 0.77
CA LYS A 52 9.52 -26.40 0.78
C LYS A 52 9.74 -24.91 0.68
N LYS A 53 10.89 -24.46 1.17
CA LYS A 53 11.35 -23.08 0.99
C LYS A 53 11.98 -22.95 -0.40
N HIS A 54 11.46 -22.04 -1.21
CA HIS A 54 11.99 -21.65 -2.51
C HIS A 54 12.60 -20.27 -2.39
N PHE A 55 13.78 -20.08 -2.97
CA PHE A 55 14.49 -18.80 -2.97
C PHE A 55 14.33 -18.13 -4.32
N PHE A 56 14.19 -16.82 -4.35
CA PHE A 56 13.97 -16.09 -5.58
C PHE A 56 14.79 -14.80 -5.64
N ASP A 57 15.12 -14.39 -6.86
CA ASP A 57 15.61 -13.04 -7.17
C ASP A 57 14.39 -12.17 -7.48
N GLN A 58 14.30 -10.98 -6.88
CA GLN A 58 13.17 -10.07 -7.00
C GLN A 58 13.60 -8.68 -7.51
N THR A 59 12.74 -8.07 -8.31
CA THR A 59 12.81 -6.65 -8.67
C THR A 59 11.46 -5.98 -8.48
N GLU A 60 11.49 -4.74 -8.00
CA GLU A 60 10.30 -3.88 -7.89
C GLU A 60 10.57 -2.55 -8.60
N LEU A 61 9.61 -2.07 -9.38
CA LEU A 61 9.58 -0.71 -9.91
C LEU A 61 8.37 0.02 -9.34
N VAL A 62 8.63 1.04 -8.53
CA VAL A 62 7.60 1.90 -7.96
C VAL A 62 7.60 3.23 -8.69
N THR A 63 6.56 3.46 -9.49
CA THR A 63 6.38 4.68 -10.29
C THR A 63 5.28 5.56 -9.69
N PRO A 64 5.61 6.74 -9.17
CA PRO A 64 4.61 7.74 -8.79
C PRO A 64 3.82 8.19 -10.02
N LYS A 65 2.50 8.31 -9.87
CA LYS A 65 1.58 8.90 -10.84
C LYS A 65 0.84 10.07 -10.19
N PHE A 66 0.41 11.03 -11.01
CA PHE A 66 -0.33 12.21 -10.56
C PHE A 66 0.38 12.93 -9.42
N ASP A 67 1.67 13.23 -9.61
CA ASP A 67 2.53 13.90 -8.62
C ASP A 67 2.60 13.18 -7.26
N GLY A 68 2.52 11.85 -7.27
CA GLY A 68 2.61 11.01 -6.07
C GLY A 68 1.25 10.67 -5.43
N GLY A 69 0.13 11.07 -6.04
CA GLY A 69 -1.21 10.69 -5.57
C GLY A 69 -1.50 9.19 -5.71
N VAL A 70 -0.80 8.50 -6.60
CA VAL A 70 -0.85 7.03 -6.75
C VAL A 70 0.56 6.49 -6.90
N LEU A 71 0.85 5.38 -6.22
CA LEU A 71 2.03 4.56 -6.50
C LEU A 71 1.60 3.36 -7.35
N MET A 72 2.20 3.23 -8.53
CA MET A 72 2.12 2.02 -9.35
C MET A 72 3.34 1.16 -9.04
N ILE A 73 3.14 -0.09 -8.66
CA ILE A 73 4.18 -1.01 -8.18
C ILE A 73 4.20 -2.23 -9.10
N GLU A 74 5.32 -2.46 -9.77
CA GLU A 74 5.53 -3.61 -10.67
C GLU A 74 6.58 -4.54 -10.05
N GLY A 75 6.16 -5.76 -9.72
CA GLY A 75 6.99 -6.76 -9.06
C GLY A 75 7.23 -7.98 -9.96
N ASN A 76 8.51 -8.32 -10.15
CA ASN A 76 8.92 -9.47 -10.95
C ASN A 76 9.94 -10.30 -10.17
N GLY A 77 9.67 -11.60 -10.05
CA GLY A 77 10.50 -12.53 -9.31
C GLY A 77 10.72 -13.84 -10.05
N ASN A 78 11.97 -14.32 -10.04
CA ASN A 78 12.34 -15.60 -10.63
C ASN A 78 12.90 -16.53 -9.55
N ASP A 79 12.43 -17.77 -9.56
CA ASP A 79 12.97 -18.81 -8.70
C ASP A 79 14.46 -19.07 -9.00
N LYS A 80 15.28 -19.21 -7.96
CA LYS A 80 16.74 -19.29 -8.10
C LYS A 80 17.20 -20.62 -8.72
N GLU A 81 16.48 -21.71 -8.51
CA GLU A 81 16.86 -23.03 -9.01
C GLU A 81 16.37 -23.23 -10.44
N SER A 82 15.07 -23.10 -10.65
CA SER A 82 14.41 -23.35 -11.94
C SER A 82 14.53 -22.20 -12.93
N LYS A 83 14.87 -20.99 -12.46
CA LYS A 83 14.89 -19.74 -13.24
C LYS A 83 13.54 -19.35 -13.86
N LYS A 84 12.45 -19.97 -13.42
CA LYS A 84 11.09 -19.67 -13.90
C LYS A 84 10.48 -18.52 -13.11
N PRO A 85 9.56 -17.75 -13.70
CA PRO A 85 8.79 -16.75 -12.98
C PRO A 85 8.01 -17.37 -11.82
N ILE A 86 8.14 -16.77 -10.64
CA ILE A 86 7.42 -17.13 -9.41
C ILE A 86 6.62 -15.94 -8.87
N HIS A 87 7.00 -14.71 -9.24
CA HIS A 87 6.23 -13.49 -9.03
C HIS A 87 6.12 -12.71 -10.34
N ASP A 88 4.89 -12.30 -10.66
CA ASP A 88 4.55 -11.39 -11.76
C ASP A 88 3.31 -10.62 -11.32
N ALA A 89 3.53 -9.40 -10.81
CA ALA A 89 2.51 -8.63 -10.11
C ALA A 89 2.54 -7.14 -10.48
N LEU A 90 1.35 -6.55 -10.50
CA LEU A 90 1.13 -5.12 -10.60
C LEU A 90 0.22 -4.69 -9.44
N ALA A 91 0.52 -3.58 -8.79
CA ALA A 91 -0.34 -3.00 -7.77
C ALA A 91 -0.46 -1.49 -7.88
N TYR A 92 -1.58 -0.96 -7.38
CA TYR A 92 -1.82 0.46 -7.19
C TYR A 92 -2.10 0.74 -5.72
N LEU A 93 -1.36 1.69 -5.14
CA LEU A 93 -1.57 2.22 -3.80
C LEU A 93 -1.95 3.71 -3.87
N THR A 94 -3.07 4.07 -3.26
CA THR A 94 -3.55 5.46 -3.21
C THR A 94 -4.37 5.73 -1.94
N TYR A 95 -4.75 6.99 -1.73
CA TYR A 95 -5.70 7.41 -0.71
C TYR A 95 -7.02 7.83 -1.36
N ASP A 96 -8.13 7.19 -0.96
CA ASP A 96 -9.49 7.57 -1.33
C ASP A 96 -9.97 8.68 -0.37
N VAL A 97 -10.02 9.90 -0.89
CA VAL A 97 -10.36 11.11 -0.12
C VAL A 97 -11.80 11.07 0.41
N PHE A 98 -12.73 10.49 -0.35
CA PHE A 98 -14.14 10.46 0.03
C PHE A 98 -14.41 9.39 1.08
N LYS A 99 -13.82 8.21 0.91
CA LYS A 99 -13.91 7.11 1.89
C LYS A 99 -12.93 7.26 3.06
N LYS A 100 -12.02 8.23 2.98
CA LYS A 100 -10.99 8.54 3.99
C LYS A 100 -10.12 7.34 4.36
N GLN A 101 -9.76 6.52 3.38
CA GLN A 101 -8.98 5.31 3.58
C GLN A 101 -7.98 5.10 2.46
N TYR A 102 -6.89 4.40 2.75
CA TYR A 102 -6.00 3.92 1.71
C TYR A 102 -6.66 2.80 0.90
N ARG A 103 -6.25 2.65 -0.35
CA ARG A 103 -6.69 1.58 -1.26
C ARG A 103 -5.46 0.92 -1.86
N PHE A 104 -5.44 -0.40 -1.82
CA PHE A 104 -4.41 -1.21 -2.43
C PHE A 104 -5.07 -2.25 -3.33
N THR A 105 -4.85 -2.13 -4.63
CA THR A 105 -5.35 -3.10 -5.61
C THR A 105 -4.16 -3.78 -6.26
N ALA A 106 -4.03 -5.09 -6.06
CA ALA A 106 -2.97 -5.91 -6.63
C ALA A 106 -3.55 -6.94 -7.60
N MET A 107 -2.82 -7.19 -8.69
CA MET A 107 -3.16 -8.15 -9.71
C MET A 107 -1.91 -8.94 -10.11
N THR A 108 -2.12 -10.15 -10.61
CA THR A 108 -1.03 -11.04 -11.04
C THR A 108 -1.18 -11.40 -12.51
N GLY A 109 -0.08 -11.78 -13.16
CA GLY A 109 -0.11 -12.36 -14.52
C GLY A 109 -0.96 -13.62 -14.65
N MET A 110 -1.32 -14.26 -13.54
CA MET A 110 -2.23 -15.42 -13.48
C MET A 110 -3.73 -15.04 -13.46
N GLY A 111 -4.06 -13.73 -13.49
CA GLY A 111 -5.44 -13.26 -13.52
C GLY A 111 -6.12 -13.12 -12.15
N TYR A 112 -5.40 -13.32 -11.05
CA TYR A 112 -5.91 -13.02 -9.71
C TYR A 112 -5.86 -11.53 -9.42
N ILE A 113 -6.88 -11.04 -8.70
CA ILE A 113 -6.98 -9.66 -8.21
C ILE A 113 -7.30 -9.68 -6.72
N THR A 114 -6.72 -8.75 -5.97
CA THR A 114 -7.08 -8.42 -4.59
C THR A 114 -7.29 -6.92 -4.50
N ASP A 115 -8.39 -6.50 -3.87
CA ASP A 115 -8.63 -5.11 -3.51
C ASP A 115 -8.84 -5.03 -1.99
N THR A 116 -8.01 -4.23 -1.32
CA THR A 116 -7.97 -4.15 0.14
C THR A 116 -7.73 -2.72 0.63
N THR A 117 -7.97 -2.51 1.92
CA THR A 117 -7.66 -1.27 2.63
C THR A 117 -6.43 -1.51 3.50
N PRO A 118 -5.22 -1.10 3.06
CA PRO A 118 -4.01 -1.34 3.81
C PRO A 118 -3.96 -0.46 5.07
N GLU A 119 -3.28 -0.95 6.10
CA GLU A 119 -2.93 -0.17 7.29
C GLU A 119 -1.57 0.49 7.05
N VAL A 120 -1.58 1.81 6.85
CA VAL A 120 -0.36 2.60 6.65
C VAL A 120 0.10 3.16 7.99
N LYS A 121 1.39 3.00 8.28
CA LYS A 121 2.06 3.48 9.49
C LYS A 121 2.71 4.84 9.23
N ASP A 122 2.92 5.60 10.30
CA ASP A 122 3.50 6.95 10.23
C ASP A 122 4.92 6.98 9.62
N ASN A 123 5.67 5.88 9.73
CA ASN A 123 7.01 5.75 9.16
C ASN A 123 7.02 5.39 7.67
N GLY A 124 5.85 5.40 7.01
CA GLY A 124 5.69 5.03 5.60
C GLY A 124 5.61 3.53 5.34
N GLY A 125 5.86 2.66 6.32
CA GLY A 125 5.57 1.23 6.20
C GLY A 125 4.07 0.95 6.14
N TYR A 126 3.67 -0.19 5.60
CA TYR A 126 2.27 -0.57 5.56
C TYR A 126 2.05 -2.08 5.59
N THR A 127 0.85 -2.46 6.01
CA THR A 127 0.38 -3.85 6.03
C THR A 127 -0.82 -3.97 5.09
N TRP A 128 -0.82 -5.01 4.26
CA TRP A 128 -1.93 -5.34 3.36
C TRP A 128 -2.18 -6.84 3.37
N SER A 129 -3.38 -7.25 2.96
CA SER A 129 -3.78 -8.66 3.04
C SER A 129 -4.56 -9.12 1.82
N MET A 130 -4.43 -10.42 1.55
CA MET A 130 -5.26 -11.17 0.62
C MET A 130 -6.09 -12.16 1.42
N ASP A 131 -7.38 -12.24 1.12
CA ASP A 131 -8.27 -13.24 1.71
C ASP A 131 -8.84 -14.09 0.57
N ASN A 132 -8.65 -15.40 0.66
CA ASN A 132 -9.31 -16.36 -0.21
C ASN A 132 -10.04 -17.42 0.63
N PRO A 133 -10.92 -18.23 0.03
CA PRO A 133 -11.73 -19.17 0.78
C PRO A 133 -10.93 -20.15 1.66
N LYS A 134 -9.69 -20.48 1.28
CA LYS A 134 -8.84 -21.48 1.96
C LYS A 134 -7.89 -20.88 2.99
N PHE A 135 -7.33 -19.70 2.74
CA PHE A 135 -6.32 -19.09 3.60
C PHE A 135 -6.31 -17.56 3.46
N MET A 136 -5.78 -16.90 4.48
CA MET A 136 -5.46 -15.47 4.47
C MET A 136 -3.95 -15.30 4.37
N VAL A 137 -3.50 -14.28 3.65
CA VAL A 137 -2.10 -13.85 3.64
C VAL A 137 -2.05 -12.40 4.05
N LYS A 138 -1.08 -12.05 4.90
CA LYS A 138 -0.83 -10.69 5.35
C LYS A 138 0.63 -10.36 5.09
N TYR A 139 0.87 -9.27 4.39
CA TYR A 139 2.19 -8.74 4.12
C TYR A 139 2.42 -7.51 4.99
N THR A 140 3.61 -7.42 5.57
CA THR A 140 4.06 -6.24 6.31
C THR A 140 5.39 -5.80 5.76
N LEU A 141 5.45 -4.55 5.31
CA LEU A 141 6.65 -3.97 4.73
C LEU A 141 6.98 -2.59 5.27
N ALA A 142 8.28 -2.28 5.26
CA ALA A 142 8.83 -1.00 5.62
C ALA A 142 10.18 -0.79 4.94
N ILE A 143 10.65 0.46 4.93
CA ILE A 143 12.05 0.76 4.65
C ILE A 143 12.83 0.63 5.96
N ASP A 144 13.73 -0.35 6.01
CA ASP A 144 14.60 -0.64 7.15
C ASP A 144 16.07 -0.42 6.74
N ASN A 145 16.70 0.59 7.35
CA ASN A 145 18.07 1.01 7.03
C ASN A 145 18.31 1.27 5.53
N GLY A 146 17.29 1.80 4.84
CA GLY A 146 17.35 2.11 3.41
C GLY A 146 17.00 0.95 2.48
N ASP A 147 16.81 -0.26 3.02
CA ASP A 147 16.36 -1.42 2.26
C ASP A 147 14.84 -1.59 2.41
N TRP A 148 14.16 -1.98 1.34
CA TRP A 148 12.79 -2.50 1.45
C TRP A 148 12.86 -3.87 2.12
N TYR A 149 12.25 -4.00 3.29
CA TYR A 149 12.09 -5.27 3.98
C TYR A 149 10.61 -5.63 4.06
N GLU A 150 10.28 -6.85 3.65
CA GLU A 150 8.90 -7.35 3.64
C GLU A 150 8.82 -8.78 4.14
N ILE A 151 7.80 -9.06 4.93
CA ILE A 151 7.44 -10.40 5.36
C ILE A 151 6.01 -10.70 4.97
N GLY A 152 5.74 -11.96 4.69
CA GLY A 152 4.39 -12.48 4.48
C GLY A 152 4.11 -13.58 5.49
N GLU A 153 2.89 -13.55 6.01
CA GLU A 153 2.37 -14.51 6.98
C GLU A 153 1.08 -15.11 6.45
N ILE A 154 0.92 -16.43 6.59
CA ILE A 154 -0.29 -17.17 6.19
C ILE A 154 -1.09 -17.60 7.42
N SER A 155 -2.41 -17.57 7.29
CA SER A 155 -3.36 -18.10 8.27
C SER A 155 -4.37 -19.02 7.59
N THR A 156 -4.61 -20.19 8.19
CA THR A 156 -5.60 -21.19 7.73
C THR A 156 -6.80 -21.31 8.66
N ASP A 157 -6.81 -20.57 9.77
CA ASP A 157 -7.81 -20.59 10.83
C ASP A 157 -8.50 -19.22 10.99
N LYS A 158 -8.65 -18.50 9.87
CA LYS A 158 -9.33 -17.19 9.79
C LYS A 158 -8.69 -16.13 10.69
N GLY A 159 -7.37 -16.10 10.72
CA GLY A 159 -6.57 -15.07 11.37
C GLY A 159 -6.26 -15.33 12.84
N ALA A 160 -6.63 -16.50 13.39
CA ALA A 160 -6.33 -16.85 14.77
C ALA A 160 -4.84 -17.17 14.97
N THR A 161 -4.20 -17.80 14.00
CA THR A 161 -2.75 -18.04 13.96
C THR A 161 -2.14 -17.57 12.65
N TRP A 162 -0.90 -17.10 12.73
CA TRP A 162 -0.13 -16.59 11.59
C TRP A 162 1.24 -17.25 11.58
N ILE A 163 1.62 -17.77 10.42
CA ILE A 163 2.92 -18.43 10.21
C ILE A 163 3.65 -17.69 9.09
N LYS A 164 4.87 -17.24 9.36
CA LYS A 164 5.71 -16.60 8.35
C LYS A 164 6.01 -17.60 7.23
N ASN A 165 5.60 -17.26 6.01
CA ASN A 165 5.80 -18.09 4.82
C ASN A 165 6.48 -17.33 3.67
N PHE A 166 6.86 -16.07 3.88
CA PHE A 166 7.54 -15.23 2.91
C PHE A 166 8.45 -14.21 3.60
N GLU A 167 9.56 -13.89 2.96
CA GLU A 167 10.41 -12.75 3.29
C GLU A 167 11.18 -12.28 2.06
N MET A 168 11.36 -10.97 1.93
CA MET A 168 12.33 -10.41 1.00
C MET A 168 13.03 -9.18 1.58
N ARG A 169 14.23 -8.93 1.05
CA ARG A 169 14.98 -7.69 1.29
C ARG A 169 15.53 -7.17 -0.01
N LEU A 170 15.14 -5.95 -0.37
CA LEU A 170 15.51 -5.32 -1.63
C LEU A 170 16.30 -4.03 -1.38
N LYS A 171 17.34 -3.85 -2.17
CA LYS A 171 18.15 -2.63 -2.20
C LYS A 171 17.69 -1.73 -3.32
N LYS A 172 17.71 -0.43 -3.08
CA LYS A 172 17.47 0.57 -4.12
C LYS A 172 18.60 0.54 -5.13
N ILE A 173 18.29 0.67 -6.42
CA ILE A 173 19.27 0.68 -7.53
C ILE A 173 19.19 1.94 -8.39
#